data_AF-A0A656K4Z7-F1
#
_entry.id   AF-A0A656K4Z7-F1
#
_cell.length_a   1.000
_cell.length_b   1.000
_cell.length_c   1.000
_cell.angle_alpha   90.00
_cell.angle_beta   90.00
_cell.angle_gamma   90.00
#
_symmetry.space_group_name_H-M   'P 1'
#
loop_
_entity.id
_entity.type
_entity.pdbx_description
1 polymer ?
#
loop_
_entity_poly.entity_id
_entity_poly.type
_entity_poly.pdbx_seq_one_letter_code
_entity_poly.pdbx_strand_id
1 'polypeptide(L)'
;MRKALMWLPLLLIGVIPATWAVTPEAWKHTAYAYDARQTELSTALADFAREFGMSLDMSPVQGKLDGRIRAQNPEEFLERLSQEYHFQWFVYNDTLYVSPSSEHTSARIEVSPDAVDDLQTALTDVGLLDKRFGWGSL
;
A
#
# COMPACT_ATOMS: atom_id res chain seq x y z
N MET A 1 -7.09 -55.22 -27.48
CA MET A 1 -8.12 -54.67 -26.56
C MET A 1 -7.45 -53.62 -25.67
N ARG A 2 -7.99 -52.39 -25.68
CA ARG A 2 -7.98 -51.35 -24.61
C ARG A 2 -6.63 -50.96 -23.97
N LYS A 3 -6.05 -49.82 -24.36
CA LYS A 3 -6.19 -48.46 -23.76
C LYS A 3 -5.34 -48.26 -22.49
N ALA A 4 -4.31 -47.41 -22.58
CA ALA A 4 -3.90 -46.51 -21.49
C ALA A 4 -2.97 -45.41 -22.05
N LEU A 5 -3.53 -44.50 -22.83
CA LEU A 5 -2.94 -43.19 -23.09
C LEU A 5 -3.21 -42.34 -21.85
N MET A 6 -2.28 -42.30 -20.90
CA MET A 6 -2.40 -41.48 -19.69
C MET A 6 -1.98 -40.05 -20.04
N TRP A 7 -2.98 -39.18 -20.21
CA TRP A 7 -2.79 -37.74 -20.31
C TRP A 7 -2.49 -37.21 -18.90
N LEU A 8 -1.32 -36.61 -18.72
CA LEU A 8 -0.97 -35.85 -17.51
C LEU A 8 -1.54 -34.43 -17.69
N PRO A 9 -2.52 -33.96 -16.90
CA PRO A 9 -2.95 -32.58 -16.99
C PRO A 9 -1.87 -31.71 -16.35
N LEU A 10 -1.32 -30.79 -17.15
CA LEU A 10 -0.42 -29.73 -16.72
C LEU A 10 -1.20 -28.77 -15.84
N LEU A 11 -1.03 -28.89 -14.53
CA LEU A 11 -1.65 -28.03 -13.53
C LEU A 11 -0.82 -26.74 -13.43
N LEU A 12 -1.09 -25.79 -14.33
CA LEU A 12 -0.64 -24.40 -14.21
C LEU A 12 -1.40 -23.75 -13.05
N ILE A 13 -0.85 -23.84 -11.83
CA ILE A 13 -1.21 -22.92 -10.75
C ILE A 13 -0.63 -21.58 -11.16
N GLY A 14 -1.50 -20.68 -11.63
CA GLY A 14 -1.18 -19.27 -11.72
C GLY A 14 -0.85 -18.78 -10.32
N VAL A 15 0.40 -18.37 -10.11
CA VAL A 15 0.82 -17.67 -8.90
C VAL A 15 0.10 -16.33 -8.93
N ILE A 16 -1.02 -16.23 -8.23
CA ILE A 16 -1.67 -14.93 -7.99
C ILE A 16 -0.80 -14.25 -6.94
N PRO A 17 -0.15 -13.11 -7.22
CA PRO A 17 0.59 -12.40 -6.21
C PRO A 17 -0.37 -12.03 -5.08
N ALA A 18 -0.01 -12.38 -3.85
CA ALA A 18 -0.82 -12.02 -2.70
C ALA A 18 -0.78 -10.49 -2.55
N THR A 19 -1.93 -9.84 -2.67
CA THR A 19 -2.09 -8.39 -2.50
C THR A 19 -2.14 -8.09 -1.01
N TRP A 20 -1.06 -7.55 -0.45
CA TRP A 20 -1.00 -7.17 0.96
C TRP A 20 -0.97 -5.64 1.04
N ALA A 21 -1.67 -5.00 1.98
CA ALA A 21 -1.42 -3.59 2.30
C ALA A 21 -0.16 -3.46 3.15
N VAL A 22 0.96 -3.85 2.56
CA VAL A 22 2.30 -3.72 3.11
C VAL A 22 3.15 -3.12 2.01
N THR A 23 4.10 -2.27 2.37
CA THR A 23 5.07 -1.73 1.42
C THR A 23 5.80 -2.88 0.70
N PRO A 24 6.02 -2.76 -0.63
CA PRO A 24 6.75 -3.78 -1.39
C PRO A 24 8.09 -4.15 -0.74
N GLU A 25 8.44 -5.43 -0.69
CA GLU A 25 9.66 -5.89 -0.01
C GLU A 25 10.93 -5.23 -0.55
N ALA A 26 10.95 -4.91 -1.85
CA ALA A 26 12.03 -4.18 -2.52
C ALA A 26 12.32 -2.80 -1.90
N TRP A 27 11.34 -2.19 -1.22
CA TRP A 27 11.52 -0.89 -0.57
C TRP A 27 12.48 -0.97 0.61
N LYS A 28 12.47 -2.07 1.38
CA LYS A 28 13.22 -2.19 2.65
C LYS A 28 14.73 -2.05 2.52
N HIS A 29 15.28 -2.29 1.33
CA HIS A 29 16.73 -2.39 1.11
C HIS A 29 17.26 -1.41 0.05
N THR A 30 16.45 -0.46 -0.42
CA THR A 30 16.82 0.43 -1.52
C THR A 30 16.82 1.88 -1.05
N ALA A 31 17.99 2.51 -0.94
CA ALA A 31 18.07 3.94 -0.66
C ALA A 31 17.34 4.74 -1.74
N TYR A 32 16.62 5.79 -1.33
CA TYR A 32 15.82 6.61 -2.23
C TYR A 32 16.21 8.09 -2.12
N ALA A 33 16.23 8.77 -3.27
CA ALA A 33 16.47 10.20 -3.31
C ALA A 33 15.64 10.85 -4.42
N TYR A 34 15.08 12.01 -4.12
CA TYR A 34 14.26 12.77 -5.04
C TYR A 34 14.80 14.20 -5.14
N ASP A 35 15.07 14.66 -6.36
CA ASP A 35 15.57 16.00 -6.65
C ASP A 35 14.40 16.90 -7.09
N ALA A 36 13.92 17.73 -6.17
CA ALA A 36 12.83 18.67 -6.42
C ALA A 36 13.36 20.05 -6.82
N ARG A 37 12.62 20.73 -7.70
CA ARG A 37 12.88 22.12 -8.12
C ARG A 37 11.57 22.89 -8.12
N GLN A 38 11.16 23.36 -6.95
CA GLN A 38 9.83 23.96 -6.74
C GLN A 38 8.69 23.07 -7.27
N THR A 39 8.80 21.77 -7.03
CA THR A 39 7.91 20.74 -7.59
C THR A 39 6.67 20.58 -6.72
N GLU A 40 5.47 20.53 -7.33
CA GLU A 40 4.24 20.24 -6.59
C GLU A 40 4.30 18.85 -5.93
N LEU A 41 3.78 18.73 -4.71
CA LEU A 41 3.75 17.47 -3.95
C LEU A 41 3.05 16.34 -4.73
N SER A 42 1.93 16.65 -5.38
CA SER A 42 1.20 15.69 -6.20
C SER A 42 2.05 15.14 -7.34
N THR A 43 2.86 15.98 -7.99
CA THR A 43 3.79 15.56 -9.03
C THR A 43 4.88 14.64 -8.46
N ALA A 44 5.47 14.99 -7.32
CA ALA A 44 6.50 14.18 -6.69
C ALA A 44 5.99 12.79 -6.27
N LEU A 45 4.76 12.72 -5.71
CA LEU A 45 4.12 11.46 -5.35
C LEU A 45 3.72 10.64 -6.60
N ALA A 46 3.31 11.30 -7.69
CA ALA A 46 3.02 10.61 -8.95
C ALA A 46 4.28 10.04 -9.61
N ASP A 47 5.39 10.77 -9.55
CA ASP A 47 6.68 10.30 -10.04
C ASP A 47 7.20 9.14 -9.19
N PHE A 48 7.09 9.24 -7.86
CA PHE A 48 7.39 8.15 -6.94
C PHE A 48 6.58 6.89 -7.27
N ALA A 49 5.25 7.00 -7.39
CA ALA A 49 4.39 5.86 -7.70
C ALA A 49 4.80 5.20 -9.02
N ARG A 50 5.05 6.02 -10.06
CA ARG A 50 5.50 5.54 -11.37
C ARG A 50 6.84 4.81 -11.31
N GLU A 51 7.80 5.32 -10.54
CA GLU A 51 9.13 4.71 -10.39
C GLU A 51 9.05 3.31 -9.77
N PHE A 52 8.12 3.10 -8.85
CA PHE A 52 7.88 1.81 -8.21
C PHE A 52 6.80 0.96 -8.91
N GLY A 53 6.34 1.35 -10.10
CA GLY A 53 5.36 0.59 -10.89
C GLY A 53 3.95 0.57 -10.32
N MET A 54 3.60 1.57 -9.49
CA MET A 54 2.30 1.69 -8.84
C MET A 54 1.42 2.74 -9.53
N SER A 55 0.11 2.61 -9.35
CA SER A 55 -0.85 3.69 -9.57
C SER A 55 -0.84 4.67 -8.38
N LEU A 56 -1.32 5.89 -8.60
CA LEU A 56 -1.55 6.88 -7.55
C LEU A 56 -3.04 7.21 -7.49
N ASP A 57 -3.63 7.03 -6.31
CA ASP A 57 -4.95 7.55 -5.96
C ASP A 57 -4.78 8.58 -4.85
N MET A 58 -5.21 9.82 -5.09
CA MET A 58 -4.85 10.95 -4.24
C MET A 58 -5.98 11.97 -4.14
N SER A 59 -6.44 12.22 -2.91
CA SER A 59 -7.19 13.44 -2.57
C SER A 59 -6.28 14.67 -2.64
N PRO A 60 -6.79 15.88 -2.95
CA PRO A 60 -5.96 17.07 -3.04
C PRO A 60 -5.21 17.39 -1.73
N VAL A 61 -3.88 17.32 -1.76
CA VAL A 61 -2.98 17.78 -0.68
C VAL A 61 -2.09 18.88 -1.24
N GLN A 62 -2.00 20.00 -0.53
CA GLN A 62 -1.19 21.14 -0.94
C GLN A 62 0.26 20.98 -0.45
N GLY A 63 1.22 21.33 -1.28
CA GLY A 63 2.62 21.31 -0.89
C GLY A 63 3.54 21.52 -2.08
N LYS A 64 4.69 22.13 -1.84
CA LYS A 64 5.78 22.24 -2.81
C LYS A 64 7.07 21.77 -2.19
N LEU A 65 7.78 20.92 -2.94
CA LEU A 65 9.06 20.38 -2.57
C LEU A 65 10.15 21.19 -3.27
N ASP A 66 11.24 21.44 -2.55
CA ASP A 66 12.41 22.08 -3.13
C ASP A 66 13.70 21.48 -2.59
N GLY A 67 14.70 21.39 -3.46
CA GLY A 67 15.97 20.76 -3.16
C GLY A 67 15.93 19.23 -3.17
N ARG A 68 17.00 18.64 -2.66
CA ARG A 68 17.20 17.19 -2.69
C ARG A 68 16.77 16.53 -1.39
N ILE A 69 15.81 15.63 -1.49
CA ILE A 69 15.30 14.83 -0.38
C ILE A 69 15.97 13.45 -0.47
N ARG A 70 16.50 12.96 0.65
CA ARG A 70 17.12 11.64 0.76
C ARG A 70 16.45 10.87 1.88
N ALA A 71 16.29 9.57 1.66
CA ALA A 71 15.76 8.62 2.63
C ALA A 71 16.51 7.28 2.50
N GLN A 72 16.58 6.52 3.58
CA GLN A 72 17.21 5.19 3.61
C GLN A 72 16.39 4.17 2.84
N ASN A 73 15.09 4.42 2.69
CA ASN A 73 14.18 3.63 1.87
C ASN A 73 12.98 4.46 1.38
N PRO A 74 12.19 3.95 0.41
CA PRO A 74 11.03 4.64 -0.14
C PRO A 74 9.92 4.88 0.91
N GLU A 75 9.79 4.00 1.89
CA GLU A 75 8.83 4.15 3.00
C GLU A 75 9.17 5.36 3.87
N GLU A 76 10.44 5.52 4.27
CA GLU A 76 10.92 6.68 5.03
C GLU A 76 10.75 7.99 4.23
N PHE A 77 10.89 7.94 2.90
CA PHE A 77 10.59 9.09 2.05
C PHE A 77 9.11 9.50 2.18
N LEU A 78 8.18 8.56 2.05
CA LEU A 78 6.74 8.84 2.22
C LEU A 78 6.40 9.29 3.64
N GLU A 79 6.97 8.65 4.67
CA GLU A 79 6.77 9.05 6.07
C GLU A 79 7.27 10.47 6.36
N ARG A 80 8.39 10.87 5.77
CA ARG A 80 8.87 12.24 5.92
C ARG A 80 7.92 13.24 5.25
N LEU A 81 7.48 12.96 4.03
CA LEU A 81 6.55 13.84 3.32
C LEU A 81 5.19 13.90 4.01
N SER A 82 4.70 12.77 4.54
CA SER A 82 3.41 12.67 5.22
C SER A 82 3.36 13.56 6.46
N GLN A 83 4.46 13.60 7.21
CA GLN A 83 4.62 14.46 8.38
C GLN A 83 4.71 15.95 8.00
N GLU A 84 5.48 16.27 6.96
CA GLU A 84 5.71 17.66 6.53
C GLU A 84 4.45 18.30 5.90
N TYR A 85 3.69 17.54 5.12
CA TYR A 85 2.51 18.03 4.38
C TYR A 85 1.16 17.53 4.94
N HIS A 86 1.17 16.88 6.10
CA HIS A 86 -0.03 16.46 6.84
C HIS A 86 -0.99 15.59 6.01
N PHE A 87 -0.46 14.52 5.43
CA PHE A 87 -1.26 13.49 4.78
C PHE A 87 -1.03 12.13 5.43
N GLN A 88 -1.92 11.19 5.16
CA GLN A 88 -1.78 9.77 5.45
C GLN A 88 -1.67 9.01 4.14
N TRP A 89 -1.01 7.85 4.16
CA TRP A 89 -0.81 7.05 2.97
C TRP A 89 -0.83 5.57 3.29
N PHE A 90 -1.25 4.76 2.32
CA PHE A 90 -1.11 3.31 2.35
C PHE A 90 -0.96 2.78 0.93
N VAL A 91 -0.36 1.60 0.79
CA VAL A 91 -0.29 0.90 -0.48
C VAL A 91 -1.26 -0.26 -0.43
N TYR A 92 -2.07 -0.45 -1.46
CA TYR A 92 -2.92 -1.62 -1.60
C TYR A 92 -3.13 -1.92 -3.08
N ASN A 93 -2.97 -3.18 -3.48
CA ASN A 93 -3.17 -3.64 -4.85
C ASN A 93 -2.46 -2.76 -5.90
N ASP A 94 -1.13 -2.61 -5.76
CA ASP A 94 -0.26 -1.81 -6.63
C ASP A 94 -0.69 -0.33 -6.77
N THR A 95 -1.42 0.19 -5.80
CA THR A 95 -1.87 1.58 -5.76
C THR A 95 -1.41 2.24 -4.47
N LEU A 96 -0.74 3.38 -4.60
CA LEU A 96 -0.45 4.29 -3.50
C LEU A 96 -1.67 5.18 -3.29
N TYR A 97 -2.32 5.03 -2.14
CA TYR A 97 -3.41 5.89 -1.70
C TYR A 97 -2.88 6.99 -0.81
N VAL A 98 -3.27 8.24 -1.08
CA VAL A 98 -2.88 9.42 -0.31
C VAL A 98 -4.10 10.28 -0.01
N SER A 99 -4.30 10.62 1.26
CA SER A 99 -5.37 11.53 1.68
C SER A 99 -4.88 12.51 2.75
N PRO A 100 -5.43 13.73 2.83
CA PRO A 100 -5.18 14.62 3.96
C PRO A 100 -5.43 13.90 5.29
N SER A 101 -4.61 14.15 6.31
CA SER A 101 -4.81 13.53 7.64
C SER A 101 -6.16 13.92 8.26
N SER A 102 -6.75 15.05 7.85
CA SER A 102 -8.07 15.49 8.28
C SER A 102 -9.23 14.61 7.77
N GLU A 103 -8.99 13.77 6.74
CA GLU A 103 -9.99 12.85 6.21
C GLU A 103 -10.00 11.49 6.93
N HIS A 104 -9.14 11.31 7.94
CA HIS A 104 -9.15 10.12 8.78
C HIS A 104 -10.47 9.99 9.55
N THR A 105 -11.12 8.84 9.43
CA THR A 105 -12.36 8.54 10.14
C THR A 105 -12.26 7.19 10.85
N SER A 106 -13.08 7.02 11.88
CA SER A 106 -13.22 5.75 12.60
C SER A 106 -14.67 5.31 12.55
N ALA A 107 -14.89 4.06 12.18
CA ALA A 107 -16.22 3.46 12.13
C ALA A 107 -16.26 2.21 13.01
N ARG A 108 -17.41 1.97 13.64
CA ARG A 108 -17.71 0.70 14.31
C ARG A 108 -18.44 -0.19 13.31
N ILE A 109 -17.94 -1.41 13.14
CA ILE A 109 -18.59 -2.45 12.35
C ILE A 109 -19.25 -3.41 13.34
N GLU A 110 -20.56 -3.54 13.27
CA GLU A 110 -21.31 -4.51 14.07
C GLU A 110 -21.22 -5.89 13.42
N VAL A 111 -20.72 -6.86 14.18
CA VAL A 111 -20.67 -8.27 13.80
C VAL A 111 -21.19 -9.13 14.95
N SER A 112 -21.61 -10.35 14.65
CA SER A 112 -21.93 -11.32 15.69
C SER A 112 -20.70 -11.57 16.58
N PRO A 113 -20.85 -11.82 17.89
CA PRO A 113 -19.70 -12.00 18.80
C PRO A 113 -18.75 -13.12 18.38
N ASP A 114 -19.25 -14.16 17.73
CA ASP A 114 -18.51 -15.29 17.20
C ASP A 114 -17.76 -15.00 15.89
N ALA A 115 -18.05 -13.86 15.23
CA ALA A 115 -17.47 -13.49 13.93
C ALA A 115 -16.32 -12.47 14.03
N VAL A 116 -15.98 -11.97 15.23
CA VAL A 116 -14.94 -10.94 15.42
C VAL A 116 -13.56 -11.45 14.99
N ASP A 117 -13.17 -12.64 15.46
CA ASP A 117 -11.87 -13.24 15.16
C ASP A 117 -11.76 -13.62 13.68
N ASP A 118 -12.85 -14.14 13.10
CA ASP A 118 -12.94 -14.48 11.68
C ASP A 118 -12.82 -13.23 10.79
N LEU A 119 -13.47 -12.12 11.17
CA LEU A 119 -13.37 -10.85 10.45
C LEU A 119 -11.93 -10.30 10.50
N GLN A 120 -11.31 -10.28 11.68
CA GLN A 120 -9.93 -9.82 11.81
C GLN A 120 -8.97 -10.67 10.98
N THR A 121 -9.15 -12.00 10.99
CA THR A 121 -8.35 -12.93 10.19
C THR A 121 -8.56 -12.67 8.70
N ALA A 122 -9.81 -12.59 8.25
CA ALA A 122 -10.13 -12.34 6.85
C ALA A 122 -9.54 -11.00 6.35
N LEU A 123 -9.66 -9.91 7.12
CA LEU A 123 -9.09 -8.61 6.76
C LEU A 123 -7.56 -8.61 6.78
N THR A 124 -6.94 -9.40 7.66
CA THR A 124 -5.48 -9.59 7.69
C THR A 124 -5.01 -10.38 6.47
N ASP A 125 -5.72 -11.44 6.10
CA ASP A 125 -5.37 -12.35 5.00
C ASP A 125 -5.48 -11.69 3.64
N VAL A 126 -6.47 -10.81 3.45
CA VAL A 126 -6.56 -9.94 2.26
C VAL A 126 -5.65 -8.72 2.35
N GLY A 127 -4.92 -8.59 3.47
CA GLY A 127 -3.96 -7.55 3.71
C GLY A 127 -4.55 -6.16 3.92
N LEU A 128 -5.82 -6.00 4.21
CA LEU A 128 -6.43 -4.68 4.44
C LEU A 128 -6.08 -4.09 5.82
N LEU A 129 -5.63 -4.92 6.77
CA LEU A 129 -5.23 -4.46 8.10
C LEU A 129 -3.78 -3.98 8.14
N ASP A 130 -3.59 -2.69 7.83
CA ASP A 130 -2.36 -1.97 8.15
C ASP A 130 -2.41 -1.50 9.62
N LYS A 131 -1.38 -1.89 10.39
CA LYS A 131 -1.26 -1.61 11.83
C LYS A 131 -1.27 -0.11 12.16
N ARG A 132 -0.93 0.76 11.21
CA ARG A 132 -0.89 2.22 11.39
C ARG A 132 -2.28 2.84 11.60
N PHE A 133 -3.35 2.22 11.10
CA PHE A 133 -4.71 2.76 11.21
C PHE A 133 -5.50 2.21 12.40
N GLY A 134 -4.97 1.18 13.07
CA GLY A 134 -5.54 0.63 14.30
C GLY A 134 -6.71 -0.34 14.07
N TRP A 135 -6.88 -1.24 15.03
CA TRP A 135 -7.99 -2.18 15.16
C TRP A 135 -8.23 -2.42 16.65
N GLY A 136 -9.49 -2.62 17.04
CA GLY A 136 -9.84 -2.96 18.43
C GLY A 136 -11.18 -3.66 18.51
N SER A 137 -11.19 -4.85 19.13
CA SER A 137 -12.40 -5.52 19.60
C SER A 137 -12.79 -4.93 20.96
N LEU A 138 -13.96 -4.30 21.04
CA LEU A 138 -14.55 -3.82 22.30
C LEU A 138 -15.62 -4.78 22.80
#